data_AF-A0A7W0Q140-F1
#
_entry.id   AF-A0A7W0Q140-F1
#
_cell.length_a   1.000
_cell.length_b   1.000
_cell.length_c   1.000
_cell.angle_alpha   90.00
_cell.angle_beta   90.00
_cell.angle_gamma   90.00
#
_symmetry.space_group_name_H-M   'P 1'
#
loop_
_entity.id
_entity.type
_entity.pdbx_description
1 polymer ?
#
loop_
_entity_poly.entity_id
_entity_poly.type
_entity_poly.pdbx_seq_one_letter_code
_entity_poly.pdbx_strand_id
1 'polypeptide(L)'
;MSIVFDSLVAGMGLGRIALGLAPFVAAGPASRLLGFPASHDNATARLMARFFGVRDIGLGILAFYAIKNPEAASFIFLFNALMDAGDLFAITIPLSKRQGIDRGAALSALFALGGGLGWLLLWLLS
;
A
#
# COMPACT_ATOMS: atom_id res chain seq x y z
N MET A 1 -18.97 -13.31 8.32
CA MET A 1 -19.07 -12.18 7.36
C MET A 1 -19.87 -12.61 6.14
N SER A 2 -20.38 -11.67 5.35
CA SER A 2 -21.12 -11.99 4.12
C SER A 2 -20.17 -12.28 2.96
N ILE A 3 -20.62 -13.04 1.96
CA ILE A 3 -19.83 -13.35 0.75
C ILE A 3 -19.32 -12.08 0.07
N VAL A 4 -20.14 -11.02 0.05
CA VAL A 4 -19.78 -9.72 -0.51
C VAL A 4 -18.62 -9.08 0.27
N PHE A 5 -18.69 -9.07 1.61
CA PHE A 5 -17.65 -8.50 2.45
C PHE A 5 -16.32 -9.26 2.27
N ASP A 6 -16.35 -10.58 2.29
CA ASP A 6 -15.15 -11.42 2.09
C ASP A 6 -14.51 -11.16 0.72
N SER A 7 -15.33 -10.93 -0.31
CA SER A 7 -14.87 -10.60 -1.65
C SER A 7 -14.18 -9.24 -1.72
N LEU A 8 -14.68 -8.25 -0.97
CA LEU A 8 -14.03 -6.93 -0.85
C LEU A 8 -12.68 -7.04 -0.15
N VAL A 9 -12.62 -7.75 0.99
CA VAL A 9 -11.37 -7.98 1.72
C VAL A 9 -10.35 -8.70 0.84
N ALA A 10 -10.78 -9.75 0.13
CA ALA A 10 -9.92 -10.48 -0.80
C ALA A 10 -9.41 -9.59 -1.94
N GLY A 11 -10.29 -8.78 -2.56
CA GLY A 11 -9.92 -7.86 -3.62
C GLY A 11 -8.88 -6.83 -3.16
N MET A 12 -9.07 -6.24 -1.98
CA MET A 12 -8.11 -5.30 -1.40
C MET A 12 -6.78 -5.98 -1.03
N GLY A 13 -6.83 -7.18 -0.46
CA GLY A 13 -5.65 -8.00 -0.15
C GLY A 13 -4.84 -8.34 -1.40
N LEU A 14 -5.50 -8.77 -2.49
CA LEU A 14 -4.86 -9.02 -3.79
C LEU A 14 -4.22 -7.76 -4.37
N GLY A 15 -4.92 -6.63 -4.30
CA GLY A 15 -4.38 -5.34 -4.75
C GLY A 15 -3.07 -5.01 -4.03
N ARG A 16 -3.02 -5.22 -2.72
CA ARG A 16 -1.81 -4.96 -1.92
C ARG A 16 -0.65 -5.89 -2.26
N ILE A 17 -0.93 -7.19 -2.42
CA ILE A 17 0.07 -8.17 -2.89
C ILE A 17 0.60 -7.79 -4.27
N ALA A 18 -0.28 -7.42 -5.20
CA ALA A 18 0.11 -7.04 -6.56
C ALA A 18 1.01 -5.80 -6.57
N LEU A 19 0.65 -4.77 -5.80
CA LEU A 19 1.49 -3.57 -5.62
C LEU A 19 2.84 -3.93 -5.00
N GLY A 20 2.87 -4.79 -3.99
CA GLY A 20 4.11 -5.22 -3.34
C GLY A 20 5.02 -6.07 -4.21
N LEU A 21 4.46 -6.84 -5.17
CA LEU A 21 5.23 -7.62 -6.14
C LEU A 21 5.79 -6.78 -7.29
N ALA A 22 5.15 -5.65 -7.64
CA ALA A 22 5.57 -4.79 -8.75
C ALA A 22 7.08 -4.41 -8.75
N PRO A 23 7.71 -4.01 -7.63
CA PRO A 23 9.15 -3.68 -7.61
C PRO A 23 10.09 -4.89 -7.76
N PHE A 24 9.61 -6.12 -7.58
CA PHE A 24 10.43 -7.31 -7.84
C PHE A 24 10.53 -7.59 -9.33
N VAL A 25 9.42 -7.41 -10.06
CA VAL A 25 9.34 -7.76 -11.48
C VAL A 25 9.64 -6.57 -12.40
N ALA A 26 9.28 -5.35 -12.00
CA ALA A 26 9.25 -4.19 -12.88
C ALA A 26 9.48 -2.86 -12.15
N ALA A 27 10.51 -2.78 -11.29
CA ALA A 27 10.79 -1.57 -10.49
C ALA A 27 10.84 -0.26 -11.30
N GLY A 28 11.57 -0.24 -12.42
CA GLY A 28 11.70 0.96 -13.27
C GLY A 28 10.35 1.38 -13.88
N PRO A 29 9.67 0.50 -14.63
CA PRO A 29 8.32 0.79 -15.15
C PRO A 29 7.31 1.20 -14.06
N ALA A 30 7.27 0.50 -12.93
CA ALA A 30 6.37 0.81 -11.82
C ALA A 30 6.64 2.20 -11.23
N SER A 31 7.91 2.53 -11.00
CA SER A 31 8.35 3.85 -10.52
C SER A 31 7.96 4.96 -11.50
N ARG A 32 8.14 4.74 -12.81
CA ARG A 32 7.72 5.71 -13.85
C ARG A 32 6.21 5.88 -13.93
N LEU A 33 5.44 4.80 -13.77
CA LEU A 33 3.98 4.86 -13.75
C LEU A 33 3.47 5.69 -12.57
N LEU A 34 4.14 5.57 -11.41
CA LEU A 34 3.88 6.41 -10.25
C LEU A 34 4.37 7.86 -10.43
N GLY A 35 5.07 8.18 -11.52
CA GLY A 35 5.48 9.55 -11.84
C GLY A 35 6.82 9.98 -11.23
N PHE A 36 7.64 9.04 -10.75
CA PHE A 36 8.99 9.35 -10.29
C PHE A 36 9.94 9.66 -11.47
N PRO A 37 10.88 10.61 -11.32
CA PRO A 37 11.85 10.91 -12.37
C PRO A 37 12.86 9.77 -12.55
N ALA A 38 13.29 9.53 -13.78
CA ALA A 38 14.25 8.47 -14.10
C ALA A 38 15.61 8.67 -13.40
N SER A 39 16.00 9.90 -13.07
CA SER A 39 17.22 10.21 -12.32
C SER A 39 17.24 9.64 -10.90
N HIS A 40 16.07 9.33 -10.33
CA HIS A 40 15.96 8.70 -9.00
C HIS A 40 15.87 7.17 -9.07
N ASP A 41 15.87 6.58 -10.27
CA ASP A 41 15.87 5.13 -10.44
C ASP A 41 17.29 4.56 -10.28
N ASN A 42 17.65 4.26 -9.03
CA ASN A 42 18.96 3.72 -8.67
C ASN A 42 18.84 2.46 -7.80
N ALA A 43 19.96 1.78 -7.56
CA ALA A 43 19.98 0.51 -6.82
C ALA A 43 19.37 0.62 -5.40
N THR A 44 19.64 1.72 -4.69
CA THR A 44 19.10 1.96 -3.35
C THR A 44 17.59 2.15 -3.38
N ALA A 45 17.07 2.96 -4.30
CA ALA A 45 15.63 3.17 -4.46
C ALA A 45 14.91 1.86 -4.79
N ARG A 46 15.50 1.03 -5.68
CA ARG A 46 14.93 -0.28 -6.04
C ARG A 46 14.97 -1.28 -4.88
N LEU A 47 16.02 -1.27 -4.07
CA LEU A 47 16.10 -2.10 -2.86
C LEU A 47 15.03 -1.69 -1.85
N MET A 48 14.90 -0.40 -1.57
CA MET A 48 13.87 0.13 -0.67
C MET A 48 12.46 -0.21 -1.16
N ALA A 49 12.20 -0.04 -2.47
CA ALA A 49 10.91 -0.40 -3.06
C ALA A 49 10.57 -1.88 -2.83
N ARG A 50 11.55 -2.79 -2.90
CA ARG A 50 11.33 -4.21 -2.62
C ARG A 50 11.09 -4.49 -1.14
N PHE A 51 11.78 -3.82 -0.23
CA PHE A 51 11.50 -3.96 1.21
C PHE A 51 10.09 -3.50 1.57
N PHE A 52 9.64 -2.36 1.03
CA PHE A 52 8.25 -1.93 1.17
C PHE A 52 7.29 -2.91 0.45
N GLY A 53 7.72 -3.49 -0.66
CA GLY A 53 6.94 -4.52 -1.35
C GLY A 53 6.71 -5.79 -0.53
N VAL A 54 7.73 -6.29 0.19
CA VAL A 54 7.57 -7.41 1.12
C VAL A 54 6.53 -7.10 2.19
N ARG A 55 6.58 -5.89 2.75
CA ARG A 55 5.61 -5.42 3.75
C ARG A 55 4.19 -5.42 3.18
N ASP A 56 4.00 -4.89 1.97
CA ASP A 56 2.67 -4.83 1.34
C ASP A 56 2.11 -6.23 1.03
N ILE A 57 2.98 -7.17 0.61
CA ILE A 57 2.62 -8.58 0.45
C ILE A 57 2.15 -9.18 1.79
N GLY A 58 2.92 -8.98 2.86
CA GLY A 58 2.57 -9.46 4.19
C GLY A 58 1.23 -8.90 4.69
N LEU A 59 1.00 -7.60 4.48
CA LEU A 59 -0.25 -6.93 4.85
C LEU A 59 -1.45 -7.48 4.05
N GLY A 60 -1.28 -7.77 2.76
CA GLY A 60 -2.29 -8.44 1.95
C GLY A 60 -2.57 -9.88 2.41
N ILE A 61 -1.55 -10.64 2.80
CA ILE A 61 -1.72 -11.99 3.38
C ILE A 61 -2.52 -11.93 4.69
N LEU A 62 -2.29 -10.92 5.54
CA LEU A 62 -3.08 -10.72 6.76
C LEU A 62 -4.56 -10.47 6.45
N ALA A 63 -4.89 -9.79 5.34
CA ALA A 63 -6.29 -9.61 4.94
C ALA A 63 -6.97 -10.96 4.63
N PHE A 64 -6.27 -11.89 3.98
CA PHE A 64 -6.78 -13.26 3.79
C PHE A 64 -6.91 -14.04 5.10
N TYR A 65 -5.96 -13.84 6.02
CA TYR A 65 -6.04 -14.42 7.35
C TYR A 65 -7.29 -13.93 8.10
N ALA A 66 -7.63 -12.64 8.00
CA ALA A 66 -8.84 -12.06 8.60
C ALA A 66 -10.15 -12.69 8.09
N ILE A 67 -10.21 -13.11 6.81
CA ILE A 67 -11.39 -13.81 6.26
C ILE A 67 -11.63 -15.14 7.00
N LYS A 68 -10.56 -15.84 7.38
CA LYS A 68 -10.65 -17.13 8.07
C LYS A 68 -10.70 -17.01 9.59
N ASN A 69 -10.31 -15.87 10.14
CA ASN A 69 -10.21 -15.60 11.57
C ASN A 69 -10.90 -14.26 11.89
N PRO A 70 -12.25 -14.22 11.92
CA PRO A 70 -13.02 -12.99 12.08
C PRO A 70 -12.68 -12.22 13.37
N GLU A 71 -12.28 -12.91 14.43
CA GLU A 71 -11.86 -12.33 15.70
C GLU A 71 -10.62 -11.43 15.58
N ALA A 72 -9.79 -11.65 14.56
CA ALA A 72 -8.60 -10.83 14.28
C ALA A 72 -8.87 -9.72 13.25
N ALA A 73 -10.02 -9.75 12.57
CA ALA A 73 -10.28 -8.93 11.39
C ALA A 73 -10.23 -7.43 11.70
N SER A 74 -10.90 -6.99 12.77
CA SER A 74 -10.93 -5.57 13.16
C SER A 74 -9.53 -5.00 13.40
N PHE A 75 -8.68 -5.71 14.16
CA PHE A 75 -7.30 -5.29 14.37
C PHE A 75 -6.51 -5.25 13.06
N ILE A 76 -6.64 -6.26 12.20
CA ILE A 76 -5.91 -6.34 10.94
C ILE A 76 -6.30 -5.21 9.99
N PHE A 77 -7.58 -4.86 9.89
CA PHE A 77 -8.05 -3.76 9.03
C PHE A 77 -7.57 -2.40 9.56
N LEU A 78 -7.68 -2.18 10.87
CA LEU A 78 -7.14 -0.97 11.49
C LEU A 78 -5.61 -0.88 11.30
N PHE A 79 -4.90 -1.98 11.48
CA PHE A 79 -3.45 -2.03 11.26
C PHE A 79 -3.09 -1.68 9.81
N ASN A 80 -3.79 -2.24 8.84
CA ASN A 80 -3.60 -1.89 7.42
C ASN A 80 -3.83 -0.40 7.17
N ALA A 81 -4.92 0.17 7.71
CA ALA A 81 -5.24 1.59 7.58
C ALA A 81 -4.15 2.49 8.21
N LEU A 82 -3.63 2.12 9.39
CA LEU A 82 -2.55 2.85 10.05
C LEU A 82 -1.23 2.79 9.28
N MET A 83 -0.93 1.65 8.62
CA MET A 83 0.25 1.54 7.77
C MET A 83 0.16 2.50 6.57
N ASP A 84 -1.02 2.57 5.93
CA ASP A 84 -1.25 3.53 4.84
C ASP A 84 -1.23 4.99 5.33
N ALA A 85 -1.73 5.27 6.53
CA ALA A 85 -1.60 6.60 7.14
C ALA A 85 -0.14 6.97 7.42
N GLY A 86 0.68 6.00 7.87
CA GLY A 86 2.12 6.18 8.04
C GLY A 86 2.83 6.49 6.73
N ASP A 87 2.49 5.78 5.65
CA ASP A 87 3.01 6.04 4.32
C ASP A 87 2.62 7.44 3.83
N LEU A 88 1.35 7.83 4.01
CA LEU A 88 0.87 9.15 3.66
C LEU A 88 1.64 10.24 4.41
N PHE A 89 1.88 10.06 5.71
CA PHE A 89 2.69 10.98 6.51
C PHE A 89 4.14 11.06 5.99
N ALA A 90 4.77 9.91 5.70
CA ALA A 90 6.13 9.87 5.15
C ALA A 90 6.22 10.60 3.79
N ILE A 91 5.20 10.49 2.95
CA ILE A 91 5.10 11.16 1.64
C ILE A 91 4.98 12.69 1.79
N THR A 92 4.42 13.20 2.89
CA THR A 92 4.34 14.66 3.10
C THR A 92 5.72 15.31 3.25
N ILE A 93 6.74 14.57 3.70
CA ILE A 93 8.10 15.08 3.90
C ILE A 93 8.72 15.54 2.57
N PRO A 94 8.85 14.70 1.53
CA PRO A 94 9.43 15.14 0.25
C PRO A 94 8.58 16.21 -0.45
N LEU A 95 7.26 16.21 -0.28
CA LEU A 95 6.38 17.27 -0.80
C LEU A 95 6.65 18.62 -0.11
N SER A 96 6.74 18.61 1.21
CA SER A 96 7.00 19.83 2.00
C SER A 96 8.40 20.37 1.77
N LYS A 97 9.38 19.47 1.61
CA LYS A 97 10.78 19.82 1.38
C LYS A 97 11.13 20.03 -0.10
N ARG A 98 10.17 19.89 -1.02
CA ARG A 98 10.37 20.07 -2.48
C ARG A 98 11.56 19.28 -3.03
N GLN A 99 11.62 17.99 -2.70
CA GLN A 99 12.77 17.14 -3.05
C GLN A 99 12.79 16.65 -4.51
N GLY A 100 12.06 17.33 -5.41
CA GLY A 100 12.06 17.03 -6.85
C GLY A 100 11.28 15.78 -7.27
N ILE A 101 10.51 15.20 -6.35
CA ILE A 101 9.66 14.01 -6.60
C ILE A 101 8.18 14.31 -6.44
N ASP A 102 7.75 15.57 -6.58
CA ASP A 102 6.39 16.02 -6.24
C ASP A 102 5.29 15.19 -6.92
N ARG A 103 5.45 14.87 -8.22
CA ARG A 103 4.49 14.04 -8.96
C ARG A 103 4.44 12.60 -8.43
N GLY A 104 5.62 12.01 -8.20
CA GLY A 104 5.77 10.68 -7.60
C GLY A 104 5.08 10.60 -6.24
N ALA A 105 5.41 11.55 -5.38
CA ALA A 105 4.86 11.67 -4.04
C ALA A 105 3.34 11.89 -4.07
N ALA A 106 2.82 12.79 -4.92
CA ALA A 106 1.38 13.03 -5.02
C ALA A 106 0.60 11.79 -5.49
N LEU A 107 1.09 11.06 -6.49
CA LEU A 107 0.44 9.84 -6.95
C LEU A 107 0.52 8.73 -5.89
N SER A 108 1.66 8.56 -5.21
CA SER A 108 1.77 7.65 -4.07
C SER A 108 0.82 8.02 -2.93
N ALA A 109 0.60 9.31 -2.66
CA ALA A 109 -0.35 9.77 -1.65
C ALA A 109 -1.78 9.35 -1.98
N LEU A 110 -2.17 9.38 -3.26
CA LEU A 110 -3.50 8.90 -3.69
C LEU A 110 -3.69 7.40 -3.42
N PHE A 111 -2.66 6.60 -3.66
CA PHE A 111 -2.71 5.16 -3.34
C PHE A 111 -2.81 4.92 -1.83
N ALA A 112 -1.97 5.58 -1.03
CA ALA A 112 -2.00 5.47 0.42
C ALA A 112 -3.36 5.94 1.00
N LEU A 113 -3.88 7.07 0.53
CA LEU A 113 -5.18 7.57 0.98
C LEU A 113 -6.32 6.65 0.56
N GLY A 114 -6.35 6.21 -0.71
CA GLY A 114 -7.41 5.33 -1.22
C GLY A 114 -7.41 3.96 -0.54
N GLY A 115 -6.23 3.34 -0.39
CA GLY A 115 -6.06 2.09 0.34
C GLY A 115 -6.45 2.25 1.81
N GLY A 116 -5.92 3.27 2.47
CA GLY A 116 -6.17 3.53 3.89
C GLY A 116 -7.64 3.79 4.20
N LEU A 117 -8.35 4.56 3.36
CA LEU A 117 -9.79 4.77 3.50
C LEU A 117 -10.59 3.48 3.28
N GLY A 118 -10.19 2.64 2.33
CA GLY A 118 -10.82 1.34 2.11
C GLY A 118 -10.66 0.42 3.32
N TRP A 119 -9.46 0.35 3.92
CA TRP A 119 -9.22 -0.44 5.12
C TRP A 119 -9.96 0.10 6.34
N LEU A 120 -10.02 1.43 6.48
CA LEU A 120 -10.78 2.07 7.54
C LEU A 120 -12.28 1.79 7.41
N LEU A 121 -12.81 1.79 6.19
CA LEU A 121 -14.20 1.40 5.93
C LEU A 121 -14.44 -0.07 6.31
N LEU A 122 -13.54 -0.98 5.93
CA LEU A 122 -13.64 -2.39 6.32
C LEU A 122 -13.58 -2.57 7.85
N TRP A 123 -12.76 -1.78 8.54
CA TRP A 123 -12.70 -1.76 10.00
C TRP A 123 -14.00 -1.28 10.66
N LEU A 124 -14.61 -0.23 10.12
CA LEU A 124 -15.90 0.28 10.63
C LEU A 124 -17.06 -0.71 10.41
N LEU A 125 -16.89 -1.64 9.47
CA LEU A 125 -17.89 -2.65 9.10
C LEU A 125 -17.62 -4.04 9.68
N SER A 126 -16.45 -4.25 10.32
CA SER A 126 -16.01 -5.54 10.86
C SER A 126 -16.51 -5.81 12.27
#